data_AF-A0A6I5H6B6-F1
#
_entry.id   AF-A0A6I5H6B6-F1
#
_cell.length_a   1.000
_cell.length_b   1.000
_cell.length_c   1.000
_cell.angle_alpha   90.00
_cell.angle_beta   90.00
_cell.angle_gamma   90.00
#
_symmetry.space_group_name_H-M   'P 1'
#
loop_
_entity.id
_entity.type
_entity.pdbx_description
1 polymer ?
#
loop_
_entity_poly.entity_id
_entity_poly.type
_entity_poly.pdbx_seq_one_letter_code
_entity_poly.pdbx_strand_id
1 'polypeptide(L)'
;RVTAPAGAPRFAAEVGAWALPLPTIDPQVVRRSARALERYGPDFRYRHYAAVKHLPVALGGVAALGAVTAAAQLPAARRWLSDRLEPGNGPDAEKRARSWFTVRFVGEGGGRRVFTEVAGKDPGYDETAKMFAEAALCLAFDDLPPTAGQVTTAEAMGDALTERLRAAGITFRVAAER
;
A
#
# COMPACT_ATOMS: atom_id res chain seq x y z
N ARG A 1 -7.01 18.44 12.41
CA ARG A 1 -6.09 17.51 13.14
C ARG A 1 -5.59 16.42 12.18
N VAL A 2 -4.32 16.01 12.20
CA VAL A 2 -3.82 14.89 11.34
C VAL A 2 -3.97 13.53 12.04
N THR A 3 -4.76 12.62 11.46
CA THR A 3 -5.10 11.30 12.04
C THR A 3 -5.07 10.16 11.02
N ALA A 4 -4.73 8.96 11.48
CA ALA A 4 -4.83 7.73 10.69
C ALA A 4 -5.40 6.59 11.55
N PRO A 5 -6.69 6.66 11.94
CA PRO A 5 -7.29 5.66 12.80
C PRO A 5 -7.46 4.32 12.05
N ALA A 6 -7.43 3.22 12.81
CA ALA A 6 -7.89 1.94 12.27
C ALA A 6 -9.34 2.08 11.79
N GLY A 7 -9.62 1.49 10.63
CA GLY A 7 -10.98 1.36 10.14
C GLY A 7 -11.74 0.26 10.87
N ALA A 8 -13.07 0.27 10.75
CA ALA A 8 -13.88 -0.93 10.97
C ALA A 8 -14.17 -1.60 9.61
N PRO A 9 -14.37 -2.93 9.57
CA PRO A 9 -14.92 -3.61 8.41
C PRO A 9 -16.21 -2.93 7.93
N ARG A 10 -16.29 -2.62 6.63
CA ARG A 10 -17.51 -2.05 6.04
C ARG A 10 -17.63 -2.39 4.57
N PHE A 11 -18.83 -2.32 4.03
CA PHE A 11 -18.99 -2.24 2.58
C PHE A 11 -18.66 -0.81 2.11
N ALA A 12 -17.75 -0.69 1.15
CA ALA A 12 -17.35 0.57 0.54
C ALA A 12 -17.99 0.67 -0.85
N ALA A 13 -19.19 1.27 -0.87
CA ALA A 13 -19.99 1.44 -2.09
C ALA A 13 -19.22 2.21 -3.18
N GLU A 14 -18.36 3.13 -2.76
CA GLU A 14 -17.52 3.95 -3.64
C GLU A 14 -16.48 3.15 -4.45
N VAL A 15 -16.15 1.94 -4.01
CA VAL A 15 -15.24 1.01 -4.72
C VAL A 15 -15.87 -0.36 -5.00
N GLY A 16 -17.16 -0.54 -4.66
CA GLY A 16 -17.92 -1.77 -4.89
C GLY A 16 -17.36 -3.01 -4.19
N ALA A 17 -16.75 -2.87 -3.00
CA ALA A 17 -16.08 -3.97 -2.31
C ALA A 17 -16.21 -3.87 -0.78
N TRP A 18 -15.97 -4.98 -0.09
CA TRP A 18 -15.78 -5.00 1.35
C TRP A 18 -14.39 -4.49 1.71
N ALA A 19 -14.34 -3.46 2.54
CA ALA A 19 -13.14 -2.83 3.05
C ALA A 19 -12.80 -3.44 4.43
N LEU A 20 -11.75 -4.25 4.49
CA LEU A 20 -11.23 -4.84 5.72
C LEU A 20 -9.98 -4.09 6.19
N PRO A 21 -9.88 -3.68 7.47
CA PRO A 21 -8.71 -2.98 7.96
C PRO A 21 -7.45 -3.81 7.75
N LEU A 22 -6.43 -3.23 7.13
CA LEU A 22 -5.16 -3.91 6.89
C LEU A 22 -4.09 -3.32 7.82
N PRO A 23 -3.54 -4.10 8.77
CA PRO A 23 -2.57 -3.60 9.74
C PRO A 23 -1.18 -3.50 9.12
N THR A 24 -0.96 -2.51 8.26
CA THR A 24 0.35 -2.22 7.62
C THR A 24 1.03 -1.00 8.23
N ILE A 25 2.25 -0.72 7.76
CA ILE A 25 3.02 0.48 8.10
C ILE A 25 2.51 1.74 7.39
N ASP A 26 1.78 1.59 6.28
CA ASP A 26 1.40 2.71 5.38
C ASP A 26 0.62 3.83 6.08
N PRO A 27 -0.38 3.56 6.95
CA PRO A 27 -1.07 4.62 7.68
C PRO A 27 -0.12 5.47 8.54
N GLN A 28 0.97 4.89 9.05
CA GLN A 28 1.95 5.60 9.85
C GLN A 28 2.81 6.52 8.98
N VAL A 29 3.26 6.05 7.81
CA VAL A 29 4.03 6.82 6.83
C VAL A 29 3.20 7.96 6.24
N VAL A 30 1.96 7.69 5.85
CA VAL A 30 1.03 8.71 5.32
C VAL A 30 0.72 9.76 6.39
N ARG A 31 0.48 9.35 7.64
CA ARG A 31 0.27 10.30 8.76
C ARG A 31 1.51 11.16 9.02
N ARG A 32 2.71 10.60 8.93
CA ARG A 32 3.97 11.37 9.07
C ARG A 32 4.09 12.40 7.96
N SER A 33 3.90 11.98 6.71
CA SER A 33 3.92 12.85 5.53
C SER A 33 2.92 14.01 5.66
N ALA A 34 1.69 13.70 6.06
CA ALA A 34 0.63 14.70 6.22
C ALA A 34 0.84 15.69 7.38
N ARG A 35 1.66 15.33 8.38
CA ARG A 35 2.06 16.27 9.44
C ARG A 35 3.17 17.22 9.00
N ALA A 36 4.03 16.79 8.08
CA ALA A 36 5.17 17.55 7.64
C ALA A 36 4.87 18.49 6.46
N LEU A 37 3.90 18.12 5.61
CA LEU A 37 3.58 18.84 4.38
C LEU A 37 2.28 19.65 4.52
N GLU A 38 2.38 20.97 4.42
CA GLU A 38 1.24 21.91 4.55
C GLU A 38 0.10 21.62 3.57
N ARG A 39 0.41 21.07 2.39
CA ARG A 39 -0.54 20.78 1.32
C ARG A 39 -1.69 19.83 1.74
N TYR A 40 -1.50 19.03 2.78
CA TYR A 40 -2.54 18.13 3.30
C TYR A 40 -3.57 18.85 4.18
N GLY A 41 -3.30 20.11 4.52
CA GLY A 41 -4.16 20.94 5.35
C GLY A 41 -4.15 20.55 6.82
N PRO A 42 -4.77 21.38 7.68
CA PRO A 42 -4.75 21.17 9.12
C PRO A 42 -5.57 19.94 9.54
N ASP A 43 -6.56 19.51 8.75
CA ASP A 43 -7.49 18.42 9.06
C ASP A 43 -7.45 17.29 8.03
N PHE A 44 -6.46 16.40 8.20
CA PHE A 44 -6.24 15.25 7.34
C PHE A 44 -6.59 13.94 8.04
N ARG A 45 -7.35 13.08 7.37
CA ARG A 45 -7.69 11.73 7.84
C ARG A 45 -7.38 10.70 6.76
N TYR A 46 -6.62 9.68 7.14
CA TYR A 46 -6.35 8.52 6.29
C TYR A 46 -6.84 7.23 6.91
N ARG A 47 -7.34 6.31 6.09
CA ARG A 47 -7.66 4.93 6.48
C ARG A 47 -7.21 4.01 5.36
N HIS A 48 -6.71 2.84 5.73
CA HIS A 48 -6.16 1.87 4.80
C HIS A 48 -6.89 0.53 4.96
N TYR A 49 -7.25 -0.07 3.83
CA TYR A 49 -8.09 -1.24 3.77
C TYR A 49 -7.64 -2.18 2.66
N ALA A 50 -7.76 -3.49 2.89
CA ALA A 50 -7.85 -4.46 1.83
C ALA A 50 -9.27 -4.45 1.24
N ALA A 51 -9.37 -4.46 -0.09
CA ALA A 51 -10.64 -4.53 -0.80
C ALA A 51 -10.92 -5.98 -1.23
N VAL A 52 -12.02 -6.56 -0.71
CA VAL A 52 -12.45 -7.92 -1.03
C VAL A 52 -13.82 -7.87 -1.69
N LYS A 53 -13.94 -8.40 -2.91
CA LYS A 53 -15.21 -8.34 -3.67
C LYS A 53 -16.33 -9.16 -3.02
N HIS A 54 -16.00 -10.31 -2.45
CA HIS A 54 -16.98 -11.26 -1.93
C HIS A 54 -16.85 -11.43 -0.42
N LEU A 55 -17.93 -11.14 0.32
CA LEU A 55 -17.97 -11.26 1.77
C LEU A 55 -17.56 -12.66 2.30
N PRO A 56 -17.98 -13.79 1.69
CA PRO A 56 -17.53 -15.11 2.12
C PRO A 56 -16.02 -15.32 2.01
N VAL A 57 -15.38 -14.74 1.00
CA VAL A 57 -13.92 -14.78 0.83
C VAL A 57 -13.24 -13.96 1.92
N ALA A 58 -13.81 -12.80 2.26
CA ALA A 58 -13.32 -11.94 3.33
C ALA A 58 -13.39 -12.66 4.71
N LEU A 59 -14.53 -13.27 5.02
CA LEU A 59 -14.74 -14.03 6.25
C LEU A 59 -13.85 -15.29 6.30
N GLY A 60 -13.76 -16.02 5.19
CA GLY A 60 -12.89 -17.19 5.06
C GLY A 60 -11.42 -16.86 5.23
N GLY A 61 -10.94 -15.74 4.68
CA GLY A 61 -9.56 -15.29 4.83
C GLY A 61 -9.21 -14.94 6.27
N VAL A 62 -10.10 -14.23 6.99
CA VAL A 62 -9.92 -13.93 8.42
C VAL A 62 -9.88 -15.21 9.26
N ALA A 63 -10.82 -16.13 9.01
CA ALA A 63 -10.86 -17.41 9.70
C ALA A 63 -9.59 -18.26 9.44
N ALA A 64 -9.13 -18.31 8.19
CA ALA A 64 -7.92 -19.03 7.81
C ALA A 64 -6.67 -18.44 8.47
N LEU A 65 -6.52 -17.11 8.49
CA LEU A 65 -5.41 -16.44 9.16
C LEU A 65 -5.44 -16.71 10.67
N GLY A 66 -6.62 -16.65 11.29
CA GLY A 66 -6.80 -17.00 12.70
C GLY A 66 -6.40 -18.45 12.99
N ALA A 67 -6.82 -19.39 12.15
CA ALA A 67 -6.48 -20.81 12.27
C ALA A 67 -4.97 -21.05 12.10
N VAL A 68 -4.32 -20.43 11.11
CA VAL A 68 -2.87 -20.52 10.91
C VAL A 68 -2.13 -19.92 12.11
N THR A 69 -2.58 -18.77 12.62
CA THR A 69 -1.95 -18.12 13.79
C THR A 69 -2.06 -18.98 15.04
N ALA A 70 -3.22 -19.59 15.27
CA ALA A 70 -3.44 -20.53 16.36
C ALA A 70 -2.59 -21.79 16.20
N ALA A 71 -2.55 -22.37 15.00
CA ALA A 71 -1.72 -23.53 14.70
C ALA A 71 -0.22 -23.25 14.87
N ALA A 72 0.24 -22.05 14.51
CA ALA A 72 1.64 -21.63 14.68
C ALA A 72 2.08 -21.51 16.15
N GLN A 73 1.13 -21.41 17.10
CA GLN A 73 1.44 -21.49 18.53
C GLN A 73 1.94 -22.88 18.92
N LEU A 74 1.52 -23.94 18.21
CA LEU A 74 1.95 -25.32 18.46
C LEU A 74 3.32 -25.58 17.80
N PRO A 75 4.37 -25.96 18.56
CA PRO A 75 5.73 -26.12 18.02
C PRO A 75 5.87 -27.17 16.91
N ALA A 76 5.04 -28.22 16.90
CA ALA A 76 5.05 -29.26 15.87
C ALA A 76 4.42 -28.75 14.57
N ALA A 77 3.24 -28.10 14.65
CA ALA A 77 2.56 -27.54 13.49
C ALA A 77 3.34 -26.37 12.90
N ARG A 78 3.97 -25.52 13.73
CA ARG A 78 4.85 -24.46 13.28
C ARG A 78 6.03 -25.00 12.46
N ARG A 79 6.76 -25.99 12.98
CA ARG A 79 7.89 -26.63 12.28
C ARG A 79 7.42 -27.20 10.94
N TRP A 80 6.36 -27.99 10.94
CA TRP A 80 5.76 -28.54 9.72
C TRP A 80 5.34 -27.49 8.68
N LEU A 81 4.82 -26.33 9.13
CA LEU A 81 4.48 -25.20 8.25
C LEU A 81 5.74 -24.51 7.70
N SER A 82 6.76 -24.36 8.55
CA SER A 82 8.02 -23.68 8.20
C SER A 82 8.82 -24.53 7.21
N ASP A 83 8.89 -25.84 7.43
CA ASP A 83 9.62 -26.79 6.59
C ASP A 83 9.02 -26.90 5.16
N ARG A 84 7.74 -26.53 4.98
CA ARG A 84 7.09 -26.44 3.66
C ARG A 84 7.38 -25.16 2.91
N LEU A 85 7.86 -24.13 3.61
CA LEU A 85 8.10 -22.81 3.09
C LEU A 85 9.57 -22.47 3.31
N GLU A 86 10.45 -23.15 2.57
CA GLU A 86 11.88 -22.84 2.60
C GLU A 86 12.11 -21.36 2.25
N PRO A 87 12.75 -20.59 3.14
CA PRO A 87 13.12 -19.21 2.84
C PRO A 87 14.05 -19.16 1.63
N GLY A 88 13.83 -18.20 0.72
CA GLY A 88 14.79 -17.85 -0.34
C GLY A 88 14.43 -18.27 -1.76
N ASN A 89 13.45 -19.16 -1.98
CA ASN A 89 13.11 -19.59 -3.34
C ASN A 89 12.25 -18.55 -4.12
N GLY A 90 11.50 -17.71 -3.41
CA GLY A 90 10.62 -16.71 -4.03
C GLY A 90 9.59 -17.31 -5.00
N PRO A 91 8.75 -16.49 -5.63
CA PRO A 91 7.92 -16.90 -6.75
C PRO A 91 8.79 -17.07 -8.01
N ASP A 92 8.51 -18.11 -8.81
CA ASP A 92 9.11 -18.26 -10.14
C ASP A 92 8.74 -17.09 -11.08
N ALA A 93 9.44 -16.99 -12.21
CA ALA A 93 9.26 -15.89 -13.17
C ALA A 93 7.83 -15.84 -13.76
N GLU A 94 7.21 -17.00 -13.97
CA GLU A 94 5.86 -17.09 -14.54
C GLU A 94 4.80 -16.60 -13.55
N LYS A 95 4.95 -16.94 -12.26
CA LYS A 95 4.11 -16.45 -11.17
C LYS A 95 4.23 -14.94 -11.02
N ARG A 96 5.46 -14.39 -11.03
CA ARG A 96 5.66 -12.93 -11.03
C ARG A 96 5.02 -12.26 -12.24
N ALA A 97 5.19 -12.82 -13.44
CA ALA A 97 4.61 -12.26 -14.66
C ALA A 97 3.07 -12.19 -14.65
N ARG A 98 2.40 -13.07 -13.90
CA ARG A 98 0.93 -13.07 -13.73
C ARG A 98 0.43 -12.24 -12.54
N SER A 99 1.33 -11.84 -11.64
CA SER A 99 1.00 -11.00 -10.49
C SER A 99 0.79 -9.56 -10.91
N TRP A 100 -0.14 -8.88 -10.24
CA TRP A 100 -0.40 -7.46 -10.40
C TRP A 100 -0.88 -6.88 -9.07
N PHE A 101 -0.81 -5.56 -8.94
CA PHE A 101 -1.42 -4.85 -7.83
C PHE A 101 -2.22 -3.64 -8.29
N THR A 102 -3.19 -3.25 -7.46
CA THR A 102 -3.90 -1.99 -7.63
C THR A 102 -4.27 -1.43 -6.28
N VAL A 103 -3.98 -0.15 -6.08
CA VAL A 103 -4.38 0.64 -4.92
C VAL A 103 -5.29 1.74 -5.42
N ARG A 104 -6.49 1.85 -4.84
CA ARG A 104 -7.43 2.94 -5.12
C ARG A 104 -7.48 3.88 -3.95
N PHE A 105 -7.31 5.16 -4.22
CA PHE A 105 -7.47 6.22 -3.25
C PHE A 105 -8.78 6.95 -3.51
N VAL A 106 -9.52 7.19 -2.43
CA VAL A 106 -10.74 8.00 -2.45
C VAL A 106 -10.46 9.21 -1.57
N GLY A 107 -10.19 10.34 -2.21
CA GLY A 107 -9.93 11.62 -1.56
C GLY A 107 -11.18 12.48 -1.52
N GLU A 108 -11.42 13.12 -0.38
CA GLU A 108 -12.51 14.08 -0.18
C GLU A 108 -11.95 15.34 0.47
N GLY A 109 -12.21 16.51 -0.10
CA GLY A 109 -11.68 17.78 0.41
C GLY A 109 -12.11 18.98 -0.43
N GLY A 110 -12.35 20.12 0.23
CA GLY A 110 -12.75 21.36 -0.45
C GLY A 110 -14.04 21.23 -1.28
N GLY A 111 -14.98 20.38 -0.83
CA GLY A 111 -16.24 20.11 -1.53
C GLY A 111 -16.14 19.18 -2.75
N ARG A 112 -14.95 18.62 -3.03
CA ARG A 112 -14.72 17.72 -4.17
C ARG A 112 -14.36 16.32 -3.71
N ARG A 113 -14.65 15.34 -4.55
CA ARG A 113 -14.25 13.94 -4.37
C ARG A 113 -13.46 13.45 -5.57
N VAL A 114 -12.27 12.92 -5.32
CA VAL A 114 -11.37 12.42 -6.36
C VAL A 114 -11.05 10.95 -6.11
N PHE A 115 -11.08 10.17 -7.18
CA PHE A 115 -10.70 8.77 -7.20
C PHE A 115 -9.41 8.66 -7.98
N THR A 116 -8.35 8.15 -7.36
CA THR A 116 -7.10 7.86 -8.05
C THR A 116 -6.74 6.39 -7.93
N GLU A 117 -5.94 5.93 -8.88
CA GLU A 117 -5.48 4.54 -8.94
C GLU A 117 -3.98 4.50 -9.17
N VAL A 118 -3.31 3.66 -8.39
CA VAL A 118 -1.91 3.27 -8.58
C VAL A 118 -1.87 1.78 -8.88
N ALA A 119 -1.24 1.39 -9.99
CA ALA A 119 -1.22 0.00 -10.42
C ALA A 119 0.13 -0.39 -11.05
N GLY A 120 0.46 -1.68 -10.95
CA GLY A 120 1.68 -2.26 -11.50
C GLY A 120 1.59 -3.78 -11.57
N LYS A 121 2.71 -4.42 -11.94
CA LYS A 121 2.85 -5.89 -12.02
C LYS A 121 3.11 -6.49 -10.63
N ASP A 122 4.05 -7.43 -10.52
CA ASP A 122 4.33 -8.14 -9.28
C ASP A 122 4.71 -7.21 -8.13
N PRO A 123 3.85 -7.06 -7.10
CA PRO A 123 4.12 -6.13 -6.00
C PRO A 123 5.22 -6.63 -5.07
N GLY A 124 5.51 -7.94 -5.06
CA GLY A 124 6.40 -8.55 -4.06
C GLY A 124 7.88 -8.46 -4.41
N TYR A 125 8.22 -8.45 -5.70
CA TYR A 125 9.58 -8.52 -6.20
C TYR A 125 9.84 -7.44 -7.23
N ASP A 126 9.27 -7.57 -8.44
CA ASP A 126 9.68 -6.75 -9.59
C ASP A 126 9.33 -5.27 -9.37
N GLU A 127 8.09 -4.97 -8.95
CA GLU A 127 7.67 -3.58 -8.71
C GLU A 127 8.29 -3.00 -7.44
N THR A 128 8.54 -3.81 -6.40
CA THR A 128 9.23 -3.34 -5.19
C THR A 128 10.69 -2.99 -5.50
N ALA A 129 11.40 -3.84 -6.24
CA ALA A 129 12.77 -3.58 -6.67
C ALA A 129 12.86 -2.32 -7.54
N LYS A 130 11.90 -2.14 -8.45
CA LYS A 130 11.77 -0.93 -9.26
C LYS A 130 11.53 0.32 -8.40
N MET A 131 10.57 0.29 -7.48
CA MET A 131 10.29 1.41 -6.58
C MET A 131 11.53 1.80 -5.77
N PHE A 132 12.28 0.82 -5.29
CA PHE A 132 13.52 1.04 -4.56
C PHE A 132 14.62 1.65 -5.43
N ALA A 133 14.84 1.11 -6.63
CA ALA A 133 15.84 1.63 -7.56
C ALA A 133 15.51 3.07 -8.00
N GLU A 134 14.27 3.35 -8.37
CA GLU A 134 13.85 4.70 -8.77
C GLU A 134 13.91 5.70 -7.61
N ALA A 135 13.65 5.28 -6.37
CA ALA A 135 13.86 6.12 -5.19
C ALA A 135 15.35 6.47 -4.99
N ALA A 136 16.25 5.50 -5.16
CA ALA A 136 17.69 5.74 -5.07
C ALA A 136 18.18 6.70 -6.17
N LEU A 137 17.70 6.51 -7.41
CA LEU A 137 18.04 7.39 -8.53
C LEU A 137 17.46 8.80 -8.33
N CYS A 138 16.24 8.91 -7.80
CA CYS A 138 15.61 10.20 -7.46
C CYS A 138 16.49 11.00 -6.50
N LEU A 139 16.92 10.37 -5.39
CA LEU A 139 17.78 11.00 -4.39
C LEU A 139 19.15 11.43 -4.92
N ALA A 140 19.69 10.71 -5.91
CA ALA A 140 21.03 10.95 -6.43
C ALA A 140 21.08 11.99 -7.55
N PHE A 141 20.02 12.10 -8.36
CA PHE A 141 20.09 12.79 -9.65
C PHE A 141 19.03 13.85 -9.89
N ASP A 142 17.99 13.94 -9.06
CA ASP A 142 16.89 14.87 -9.29
C ASP A 142 17.02 16.13 -8.40
N ASP A 143 16.36 17.21 -8.80
CA ASP A 143 16.26 18.42 -7.99
C ASP A 143 15.19 18.23 -6.90
N LEU A 144 15.60 18.21 -5.64
CA LEU A 144 14.79 17.82 -4.51
C LEU A 144 14.74 18.92 -3.43
N PRO A 145 13.65 19.01 -2.65
CA PRO A 145 13.57 19.95 -1.54
C PRO A 145 14.71 19.73 -0.53
N PRO A 146 15.30 20.80 0.04
CA PRO A 146 16.35 20.67 1.04
C PRO A 146 15.77 20.09 2.34
N THR A 147 15.99 18.79 2.56
CA THR A 147 15.51 18.05 3.74
C THR A 147 16.62 17.18 4.31
N ALA A 148 16.56 16.87 5.60
CA ALA A 148 17.55 16.04 6.28
C ALA A 148 16.94 15.24 7.42
N GLY A 149 17.63 14.17 7.83
CA GLY A 149 17.20 13.27 8.89
C GLY A 149 16.28 12.16 8.39
N GLN A 150 15.36 11.71 9.24
CA GLN A 150 14.39 10.67 8.88
C GLN A 150 13.17 11.32 8.24
N VAL A 151 13.08 11.30 6.92
CA VAL A 151 11.99 11.93 6.15
C VAL A 151 11.26 10.89 5.32
N THR A 152 9.98 11.12 5.03
CA THR A 152 9.19 10.23 4.17
C THR A 152 9.52 10.47 2.69
N THR A 153 9.14 9.51 1.84
CA THR A 153 9.28 9.65 0.38
C THR A 153 8.50 10.85 -0.15
N ALA A 154 7.35 11.19 0.45
CA ALA A 154 6.56 12.35 0.09
C ALA A 154 7.27 13.67 0.45
N GLU A 155 7.99 13.73 1.57
CA GLU A 155 8.76 14.91 1.99
C GLU A 155 10.03 15.11 1.16
N ALA A 156 10.79 14.03 0.94
CA ALA A 156 12.10 14.09 0.31
C ALA A 156 12.05 14.12 -1.22
N MET A 157 11.13 13.36 -1.82
CA MET A 157 11.13 13.09 -3.26
C MET A 157 9.85 13.52 -3.97
N GLY A 158 8.70 13.42 -3.29
CA GLY A 158 7.42 13.94 -3.76
C GLY A 158 7.08 13.59 -5.21
N ASP A 159 6.85 14.62 -6.01
CA ASP A 159 6.43 14.48 -7.40
C ASP A 159 7.57 13.99 -8.31
N ALA A 160 8.84 14.27 -7.98
CA ALA A 160 9.99 13.77 -8.74
C ALA A 160 10.04 12.23 -8.76
N LEU A 161 9.87 11.58 -7.61
CA LEU A 161 9.74 10.11 -7.55
C LEU A 161 8.49 9.63 -8.29
N THR A 162 7.37 10.36 -8.21
CA THR A 162 6.14 9.97 -8.90
C THR A 162 6.34 9.93 -10.42
N GLU A 163 7.01 10.93 -10.99
CA GLU A 163 7.31 10.97 -12.42
C GLU A 163 8.31 9.90 -12.85
N ARG A 164 9.33 9.60 -12.04
CA ARG A 164 10.22 8.45 -12.28
C ARG A 164 9.47 7.13 -12.32
N LEU A 165 8.61 6.89 -11.33
CA LEU A 165 7.83 5.64 -11.27
C LEU A 165 6.87 5.52 -12.47
N ARG A 166 6.28 6.63 -12.92
CA ARG A 166 5.50 6.67 -14.17
C ARG A 166 6.36 6.28 -15.37
N ALA A 167 7.53 6.89 -15.52
CA ALA A 167 8.47 6.56 -16.61
C ALA A 167 8.92 5.09 -16.56
N ALA A 168 9.06 4.52 -15.36
CA ALA A 168 9.38 3.10 -15.14
C ALA A 168 8.16 2.14 -15.28
N GLY A 169 7.00 2.67 -15.70
CA GLY A 169 5.82 1.88 -16.04
C GLY A 169 4.84 1.60 -14.89
N ILE A 170 4.97 2.28 -13.75
CA ILE A 170 3.93 2.26 -12.71
C ILE A 170 2.82 3.23 -13.12
N THR A 171 1.59 2.75 -13.09
CA THR A 171 0.43 3.57 -13.42
C THR A 171 0.08 4.46 -12.24
N PHE A 172 -0.08 5.75 -12.48
CA PHE A 172 -0.70 6.71 -11.57
C PHE A 172 -1.74 7.50 -12.36
N ARG A 173 -3.02 7.36 -12.04
CA ARG A 173 -4.08 8.02 -12.80
C ARG A 173 -5.22 8.52 -11.92
N VAL A 174 -5.90 9.56 -12.39
CA VAL A 174 -7.23 9.93 -11.90
C VAL A 174 -8.23 8.99 -12.57
N ALA A 175 -9.00 8.26 -11.77
CA ALA A 175 -10.01 7.31 -12.23
C ALA A 175 -11.39 7.96 -12.38
N ALA A 176 -11.72 8.94 -11.53
CA ALA A 176 -12.93 9.75 -11.61
C ALA A 176 -12.81 11.00 -10.71
N GLU A 177 -13.52 12.07 -11.06
CA GLU A 177 -13.74 13.24 -10.21
C GLU A 177 -15.24 13.49 -10.09
N ARG A 178 -15.70 13.85 -8.88
CA ARG A 178 -17.11 14.11 -8.56
C ARG A 178 -17.26 15.29 -7.63
#